data_AF-A0A3D4GX90-F1
#
_entry.id   AF-A0A3D4GX90-F1
#
_cell.length_a   1.000
_cell.length_b   1.000
_cell.length_c   1.000
_cell.angle_alpha   90.00
_cell.angle_beta   90.00
_cell.angle_gamma   90.00
#
_symmetry.space_group_name_H-M   'P 1'
#
loop_
_entity.id
_entity.type
_entity.pdbx_description
1 polymer ?
#
loop_
_entity_poly.entity_id
_entity_poly.type
_entity_poly.pdbx_seq_one_letter_code
_entity_poly.pdbx_strand_id
1 'polypeptide(L)'
;MHIPYLITVTILSGLYTSLWGAFKDAPFEGFKRWTFPRSIYFHLVILLMLYTLPVFRERLAALSLFQIFFLIMGLERFVAELYKGFFRTEDQDKYFVPSRITFLGKYVGSDLLRYGAGTVLVTCVFCLLLIETQVDAFSGFFGTAYATGLLVALGGAYKDAPFEGFKWLKFQRSAVVLAVFSPLFYFVNDPTDPVSIGYLIYMNGGLERFIVEYYKTYIQRTMSGKFRPDLERIQAFVDTREKYHYFALLIIAGLVVLYLNEIQII
;
A
#
# COMPACT_ATOMS: atom_id res chain seq x y z
N MET A 1 8.27 19.36 12.75
CA MET A 1 8.75 17.97 12.54
C MET A 1 10.20 17.97 12.01
N HIS A 2 11.09 17.15 12.57
CA HIS A 2 12.49 17.09 12.13
C HIS A 2 12.65 16.16 10.90
N ILE A 3 13.37 16.63 9.88
CA ILE A 3 13.63 15.90 8.62
C ILE A 3 14.19 14.48 8.83
N PRO A 4 15.11 14.23 9.78
CA PRO A 4 15.62 12.87 10.01
C PRO A 4 14.52 11.85 10.39
N TYR A 5 13.52 12.27 11.17
CA TYR A 5 12.42 11.39 11.57
C TYR A 5 11.48 11.07 10.38
N LEU A 6 11.20 12.06 9.53
CA LEU A 6 10.45 11.88 8.28
C LEU A 6 11.10 10.84 7.36
N ILE A 7 12.40 10.96 7.16
CA ILE A 7 13.17 10.03 6.34
C ILE A 7 13.14 8.64 6.97
N THR A 8 13.33 8.55 8.29
CA THR A 8 13.36 7.27 9.02
C THR A 8 12.03 6.53 8.89
N VAL A 9 10.90 7.19 9.17
CA VAL A 9 9.58 6.54 9.10
C VAL A 9 9.24 6.11 7.67
N THR A 10 9.66 6.89 6.68
CA THR A 10 9.50 6.58 5.26
C THR A 10 10.34 5.37 4.84
N ILE A 11 11.59 5.27 5.29
CA ILE A 11 12.45 4.11 5.06
C ILE A 11 11.83 2.86 5.69
N LEU A 12 11.33 2.95 6.91
CA LEU A 12 10.68 1.83 7.60
C LEU A 12 9.41 1.37 6.86
N SER A 13 8.61 2.30 6.32
CA SER A 13 7.43 1.99 5.51
C SER A 13 7.79 1.21 4.24
N GLY A 14 8.83 1.66 3.53
CA GLY A 14 9.35 0.97 2.35
C GLY A 14 10.02 -0.36 2.68
N LEU A 15 10.71 -0.45 3.81
CA LEU A 15 11.34 -1.67 4.29
C LEU A 15 10.28 -2.73 4.62
N TYR A 16 9.21 -2.34 5.33
CA TYR A 16 8.08 -3.23 5.62
C TYR A 16 7.49 -3.86 4.35
N THR A 17 7.26 -3.01 3.34
CA THR A 17 6.79 -3.42 2.01
C THR A 17 7.75 -4.41 1.33
N SER A 18 9.05 -4.19 1.50
CA SER A 18 10.10 -5.04 0.91
C SER A 18 10.22 -6.39 1.64
N LEU A 19 10.05 -6.41 2.96
CA LEU A 19 10.10 -7.60 3.79
C LEU A 19 8.98 -8.58 3.45
N TRP A 20 7.72 -8.11 3.34
CA TRP A 20 6.64 -9.02 2.94
C TRP A 20 6.87 -9.55 1.52
N GLY A 21 7.46 -8.73 0.64
CA GLY A 21 7.74 -9.10 -0.74
C GLY A 21 8.76 -10.22 -0.80
N ALA A 22 9.86 -10.07 -0.06
CA ALA A 22 10.88 -11.10 0.08
C ALA A 22 10.32 -12.39 0.71
N PHE A 23 9.49 -12.28 1.74
CA PHE A 23 8.89 -13.45 2.40
C PHE A 23 8.03 -14.29 1.44
N LYS A 24 7.20 -13.62 0.63
CA LYS A 24 6.23 -14.29 -0.26
C LYS A 24 6.82 -14.72 -1.60
N ASP A 25 7.77 -13.96 -2.14
CA ASP A 25 8.28 -14.17 -3.51
C ASP A 25 9.58 -14.97 -3.57
N ALA A 26 10.47 -14.86 -2.57
CA ALA A 26 11.75 -15.57 -2.58
C ALA A 26 11.63 -17.10 -2.69
N PRO A 27 10.61 -17.78 -2.15
CA PRO A 27 10.42 -19.21 -2.37
C PRO A 27 10.25 -19.64 -3.83
N PHE A 28 9.89 -18.73 -4.74
CA PHE A 28 9.60 -19.04 -6.15
C PHE A 28 10.68 -18.52 -7.11
N GLU A 29 11.25 -17.34 -6.81
CA GLU A 29 12.19 -16.68 -7.73
C GLU A 29 13.53 -16.32 -7.09
N GLY A 30 13.76 -16.80 -5.86
CA GLY A 30 14.95 -16.51 -5.07
C GLY A 30 15.01 -15.08 -4.53
N PHE A 31 15.97 -14.82 -3.64
CA PHE A 31 16.17 -13.48 -3.10
C PHE A 31 16.90 -12.56 -4.09
N LYS A 32 16.23 -11.50 -4.51
CA LYS A 32 16.77 -10.51 -5.45
C LYS A 32 17.28 -9.27 -4.70
N ARG A 33 18.57 -9.29 -4.33
CA ARG A 33 19.22 -8.20 -3.57
C ARG A 33 19.04 -6.79 -4.17
N TRP A 34 19.00 -6.68 -5.50
CA TRP A 34 18.92 -5.41 -6.21
C TRP A 34 17.51 -4.84 -6.28
N THR A 35 16.49 -5.70 -6.25
CA THR A 35 15.09 -5.27 -6.28
C THR A 35 14.48 -5.19 -4.89
N PHE A 36 15.12 -5.79 -3.88
CA PHE A 36 14.70 -5.71 -2.49
C PHE A 36 14.52 -4.26 -1.99
N PRO A 37 15.49 -3.33 -2.13
CA PRO A 37 15.32 -1.97 -1.63
C PRO A 37 14.41 -1.08 -2.50
N ARG A 38 13.83 -1.59 -3.59
CA ARG A 38 13.07 -0.78 -4.56
C ARG A 38 11.93 -0.02 -3.90
N SER A 39 11.20 -0.66 -2.97
CA SER A 39 10.09 0.01 -2.28
C SER A 39 10.59 1.12 -1.37
N ILE A 40 11.76 0.97 -0.73
CA ILE A 40 12.39 2.05 0.07
C ILE A 40 12.67 3.27 -0.82
N TYR A 41 13.28 3.07 -1.98
CA TYR A 41 13.55 4.17 -2.90
C TYR A 41 12.26 4.82 -3.42
N PHE A 42 11.24 4.02 -3.72
CA PHE A 42 9.97 4.56 -4.19
C PHE A 42 9.27 5.40 -3.12
N HIS A 43 9.28 4.93 -1.87
CA HIS A 43 8.74 5.67 -0.72
C HIS A 43 9.49 7.01 -0.53
N LEU A 44 10.81 7.01 -0.65
CA LEU A 44 11.62 8.23 -0.57
C LEU A 44 11.34 9.21 -1.72
N VAL A 45 11.10 8.72 -2.94
CA VAL A 45 10.71 9.58 -4.08
C VAL A 45 9.35 10.24 -3.83
N ILE A 46 8.38 9.49 -3.30
CA ILE A 46 7.06 10.05 -2.95
C ILE A 46 7.20 11.08 -1.83
N LEU A 47 7.96 10.78 -0.77
CA LEU A 47 8.25 11.76 0.28
C LEU A 47 8.89 13.03 -0.28
N LEU A 48 9.93 12.88 -1.12
CA LEU A 48 10.61 14.01 -1.74
C LEU A 48 9.63 14.87 -2.55
N MET A 49 8.76 14.25 -3.33
CA MET A 49 7.74 14.93 -4.12
C MET A 49 6.75 15.70 -3.22
N LEU A 50 6.20 15.06 -2.19
CA LEU A 50 5.27 15.71 -1.25
C LEU A 50 5.94 16.82 -0.42
N TYR A 51 7.22 16.66 -0.10
CA TYR A 51 7.96 17.63 0.71
C TYR A 51 8.40 18.86 -0.10
N THR A 52 8.72 18.69 -1.39
CA THR A 52 9.26 19.76 -2.24
C THR A 52 8.17 20.59 -2.92
N LEU A 53 7.02 19.99 -3.23
CA LEU A 53 5.92 20.71 -3.88
C LEU A 53 5.10 21.51 -2.84
N PRO A 54 5.00 22.86 -2.97
CA PRO A 54 4.33 23.70 -1.98
C PRO A 54 2.89 23.27 -1.68
N VAL A 55 2.17 22.81 -2.71
CA VAL A 55 0.78 22.38 -2.62
C VAL A 55 0.55 21.20 -1.66
N PHE A 56 1.57 20.38 -1.40
CA PHE A 56 1.48 19.23 -0.48
C PHE A 56 2.22 19.45 0.83
N ARG A 57 3.18 20.37 0.86
CA ARG A 57 4.16 20.51 1.95
C ARG A 57 3.51 20.89 3.28
N GLU A 58 2.58 21.84 3.29
CA GLU A 58 1.94 22.30 4.52
C GLU A 58 1.10 21.19 5.14
N ARG A 59 0.27 20.52 4.33
CA ARG A 59 -0.54 19.39 4.77
C ARG A 59 0.31 18.21 5.22
N LEU A 60 1.42 17.92 4.55
CA LEU A 60 2.36 16.89 5.00
C LEU A 60 2.96 17.25 6.38
N ALA A 61 3.26 18.52 6.63
CA ALA A 61 3.86 18.97 7.89
C ALA A 61 2.89 18.93 9.08
N ALA A 62 1.59 18.99 8.82
CA ALA A 62 0.52 18.87 9.81
C ALA A 62 0.28 17.43 10.28
N LEU A 63 0.68 16.44 9.49
CA LEU A 63 0.48 15.03 9.83
C LEU A 63 1.45 14.57 10.92
N SER A 64 1.02 13.57 11.69
CA SER A 64 1.89 12.81 12.57
C SER A 64 2.81 11.86 11.80
N LEU A 65 3.90 11.39 12.41
CA LEU A 65 4.81 10.43 11.77
C LEU A 65 4.09 9.09 11.52
N PHE A 66 3.19 8.67 12.42
CA PHE A 66 2.33 7.50 12.20
C PHE A 66 1.46 7.67 10.96
N GLN A 67 0.82 8.82 10.79
CA GLN A 67 -0.01 9.09 9.61
C GLN A 67 0.83 9.09 8.32
N ILE A 68 2.03 9.68 8.35
CA ILE A 68 2.97 9.71 7.22
C ILE A 68 3.42 8.31 6.81
N PHE A 69 3.68 7.41 7.77
CA PHE A 69 4.02 6.01 7.48
C PHE A 69 3.01 5.37 6.53
N PHE A 70 1.71 5.53 6.84
CA PHE A 70 0.62 4.95 6.08
C PHE A 70 0.28 5.73 4.81
N LEU A 71 0.39 7.06 4.82
CA LEU A 71 0.21 7.90 3.63
C LEU A 71 1.16 7.47 2.52
N ILE A 72 2.46 7.40 2.81
CA ILE A 72 3.48 7.04 1.82
C ILE A 72 3.29 5.60 1.35
N MET A 73 2.97 4.68 2.27
CA MET A 73 2.65 3.30 1.90
C MET A 73 1.46 3.26 0.95
N GLY A 74 0.37 3.93 1.27
CA GLY A 74 -0.83 3.99 0.43
C GLY A 74 -0.53 4.50 -0.96
N LEU A 75 0.05 5.70 -1.07
CA LEU A 75 0.42 6.30 -2.35
C LEU A 75 1.31 5.36 -3.17
N GLU A 76 2.33 4.79 -2.54
CA GLU A 76 3.23 3.90 -3.25
C GLU A 76 2.52 2.65 -3.75
N ARG A 77 1.58 2.07 -2.98
CA ARG A 77 0.82 0.90 -3.43
C ARG A 77 -0.07 1.21 -4.63
N PHE A 78 -0.74 2.35 -4.64
CA PHE A 78 -1.54 2.78 -5.79
C PHE A 78 -0.66 3.01 -7.03
N VAL A 79 0.41 3.81 -6.90
CA VAL A 79 1.28 4.10 -8.04
C VAL A 79 2.03 2.85 -8.51
N ALA A 80 2.42 1.94 -7.62
CA ALA A 80 3.06 0.68 -8.00
C ALA A 80 2.13 -0.25 -8.78
N GLU A 81 0.84 -0.34 -8.44
CA GLU A 81 -0.12 -1.10 -9.24
C GLU A 81 -0.32 -0.46 -10.63
N LEU A 82 -0.41 0.87 -10.72
CA LEU A 82 -0.47 1.58 -12.00
C LEU A 82 0.82 1.35 -12.83
N TYR A 83 1.98 1.40 -12.18
CA TYR A 83 3.28 1.09 -12.81
C TYR A 83 3.27 -0.31 -13.42
N LYS A 84 2.80 -1.31 -12.67
CA LYS A 84 2.72 -2.70 -13.15
C LYS A 84 1.76 -2.86 -14.33
N GLY A 85 0.60 -2.19 -14.29
CA GLY A 85 -0.44 -2.27 -15.31
C GLY A 85 -0.09 -1.59 -16.63
N PHE A 86 0.45 -0.37 -16.53
CA PHE A 86 0.60 0.54 -17.67
C PHE A 86 2.04 0.65 -18.17
N PHE A 87 3.04 0.67 -17.28
CA PHE A 87 4.41 1.03 -17.67
C PHE A 87 5.33 -0.18 -17.79
N ARG A 88 5.13 -1.20 -16.96
CA ARG A 88 5.97 -2.40 -16.95
C ARG A 88 5.69 -3.28 -18.17
N THR A 89 6.77 -3.73 -18.80
CA THR A 89 6.76 -4.79 -19.81
C THR A 89 7.60 -5.95 -19.28
N GLU A 90 6.95 -7.08 -19.03
CA GLU A 90 7.60 -8.31 -18.60
C GLU A 90 6.82 -9.51 -19.16
N ASP A 91 7.48 -10.67 -19.24
CA ASP A 91 6.83 -11.93 -19.59
C ASP A 91 5.70 -12.24 -18.59
N GLN A 92 4.47 -12.34 -19.11
CA GLN A 92 3.26 -12.58 -18.32
C GLN A 92 2.96 -14.07 -18.13
N ASP A 93 3.61 -14.97 -18.87
CA ASP A 93 3.26 -16.41 -18.92
C ASP A 93 3.56 -17.15 -17.62
N LYS A 94 4.36 -16.54 -16.75
CA LYS A 94 4.65 -16.99 -15.39
C LYS A 94 3.56 -16.66 -14.37
N TYR A 95 2.61 -15.77 -14.70
CA TYR A 95 1.56 -15.34 -13.78
C TYR A 95 0.21 -15.97 -14.13
N PHE A 96 -0.49 -16.45 -13.10
CA PHE A 96 -1.88 -16.88 -13.25
C PHE A 96 -2.82 -15.68 -13.50
N VAL A 97 -2.57 -14.56 -12.82
CA VAL A 97 -3.28 -13.29 -13.02
C VAL A 97 -2.34 -12.30 -13.73
N PRO A 98 -2.63 -11.93 -14.99
CA PRO A 98 -1.82 -10.96 -15.72
C PRO A 98 -1.71 -9.65 -14.95
N SER A 99 -0.50 -9.09 -14.93
CA SER A 99 -0.26 -7.79 -14.31
C SER A 99 -0.46 -6.62 -15.27
N ARG A 100 -0.41 -6.89 -16.59
CA ARG A 100 -0.65 -5.90 -17.65
C ARG A 100 -2.14 -5.60 -17.77
N ILE A 101 -2.48 -4.35 -18.04
CA ILE A 101 -3.89 -3.97 -18.22
C ILE A 101 -4.50 -4.72 -19.41
N THR A 102 -5.65 -5.34 -19.13
CA THR A 102 -6.53 -5.93 -20.12
C THR A 102 -7.82 -5.13 -20.17
N PHE A 103 -8.35 -4.95 -21.38
CA PHE A 103 -9.68 -4.39 -21.58
C PHE A 103 -10.53 -5.50 -22.18
N LEU A 104 -11.59 -5.91 -21.46
CA LEU A 104 -12.42 -7.06 -21.84
C LEU A 104 -11.61 -8.34 -22.14
N GLY A 105 -10.58 -8.61 -21.31
CA GLY A 105 -9.74 -9.80 -21.44
C GLY A 105 -8.68 -9.74 -22.55
N LYS A 106 -8.59 -8.64 -23.33
CA LYS A 106 -7.55 -8.45 -24.36
C LYS A 106 -6.51 -7.43 -23.90
N TYR A 107 -5.24 -7.68 -24.21
CA TYR A 107 -4.16 -6.74 -23.94
C TYR A 107 -4.29 -5.48 -24.81
N VAL A 108 -4.01 -4.31 -24.23
CA VAL A 108 -3.88 -3.07 -24.99
C VAL A 108 -2.60 -3.13 -25.81
N GLY A 109 -2.73 -3.19 -27.14
CA GLY A 109 -1.61 -3.37 -28.07
C GLY A 109 -0.76 -2.11 -28.30
N SER A 110 -1.30 -0.91 -28.06
CA SER A 110 -0.57 0.34 -28.21
C SER A 110 0.11 0.76 -26.91
N ASP A 111 1.44 0.82 -26.93
CA ASP A 111 2.22 1.29 -25.79
C ASP A 111 1.99 2.79 -25.52
N LEU A 112 1.77 3.60 -26.56
CA LEU A 112 1.48 5.03 -26.39
C LEU A 112 0.18 5.25 -25.62
N LEU A 113 -0.91 4.57 -26.01
CA LEU A 113 -2.19 4.67 -25.29
C LEU A 113 -2.06 4.17 -23.86
N ARG A 114 -1.30 3.10 -23.66
CA ARG A 114 -1.05 2.52 -22.34
C ARG A 114 -0.29 3.49 -21.44
N TYR A 115 0.81 4.07 -21.91
CA TYR A 115 1.58 5.05 -21.14
C TYR A 115 0.80 6.34 -20.91
N GLY A 116 0.09 6.84 -21.92
CA GLY A 116 -0.76 8.03 -21.79
C GLY A 116 -1.84 7.86 -20.73
N ALA A 117 -2.59 6.75 -20.77
CA ALA A 117 -3.60 6.43 -19.74
C ALA A 117 -2.98 6.25 -18.35
N GLY A 118 -1.84 5.55 -18.27
CA GLY A 118 -1.10 5.39 -17.02
C GLY A 118 -0.68 6.73 -16.41
N THR A 119 -0.17 7.67 -17.22
CA THR A 119 0.24 9.00 -16.76
C THR A 119 -0.95 9.78 -16.22
N VAL A 120 -2.08 9.79 -16.94
CA VAL A 120 -3.30 10.45 -16.47
C VAL A 120 -3.75 9.89 -15.13
N LEU A 121 -3.77 8.56 -14.96
CA LEU A 121 -4.18 7.93 -13.70
C LEU A 121 -3.22 8.22 -12.55
N VAL A 122 -1.90 8.23 -12.80
CA VAL A 122 -0.91 8.63 -11.79
C VAL A 122 -1.10 10.09 -11.39
N THR A 123 -1.37 10.98 -12.34
CA THR A 123 -1.72 12.38 -12.04
C THR A 123 -2.99 12.46 -11.20
N CYS A 124 -4.05 11.72 -11.55
CA CYS A 124 -5.28 11.67 -10.76
C CYS A 124 -5.03 11.22 -9.32
N VAL A 125 -4.15 10.23 -9.10
CA VAL A 125 -3.75 9.79 -7.75
C VAL A 125 -3.23 10.96 -6.91
N PHE A 126 -2.34 11.78 -7.47
CA PHE A 126 -1.82 12.93 -6.73
C PHE A 126 -2.82 14.09 -6.64
N CYS A 127 -3.70 14.28 -7.64
CA CYS A 127 -4.77 15.26 -7.58
C CYS A 127 -5.79 14.96 -6.46
N LEU A 128 -6.00 13.70 -6.09
CA LEU A 128 -6.89 13.35 -4.97
C LEU A 128 -6.37 13.89 -3.62
N LEU A 129 -5.06 14.11 -3.47
CA LEU A 129 -4.51 14.76 -2.28
C LEU A 129 -4.93 16.24 -2.16
N LEU A 130 -5.36 16.86 -3.25
CA LEU A 130 -5.83 18.25 -3.28
C LEU A 130 -7.27 18.41 -2.78
N ILE A 131 -7.94 17.32 -2.40
CA ILE A 131 -9.27 17.40 -1.80
C ILE A 131 -9.10 17.79 -0.33
N GLU A 132 -9.35 19.07 -0.04
CA GLU A 132 -9.09 19.69 1.26
C GLU A 132 -10.20 19.51 2.30
N THR A 133 -11.31 18.83 1.95
CA THR A 133 -12.41 18.60 2.88
C THR A 133 -11.91 17.91 4.14
N GLN A 134 -11.96 18.62 5.26
CA GLN A 134 -11.46 18.15 6.55
C GLN A 134 -12.41 17.12 7.17
N VAL A 135 -11.82 16.20 7.93
CA VAL A 135 -12.54 15.14 8.63
C VAL A 135 -12.20 15.23 10.11
N ASP A 136 -13.18 15.60 10.92
CA ASP A 136 -13.05 15.82 12.37
C ASP A 136 -13.90 14.81 13.17
N ALA A 137 -15.10 14.48 12.68
CA ALA A 137 -16.01 13.55 13.33
C ALA A 137 -15.61 12.10 13.08
N PHE A 138 -15.76 11.25 14.10
CA PHE A 138 -15.52 9.81 13.99
C PHE A 138 -16.30 9.14 12.84
N SER A 139 -17.54 9.58 12.58
CA SER A 139 -18.35 9.10 11.47
C SER A 139 -17.71 9.36 10.11
N GLY A 140 -16.99 10.48 9.96
CA GLY A 140 -16.22 10.80 8.76
C GLY A 140 -15.01 9.89 8.60
N PHE A 141 -14.28 9.59 9.68
CA PHE A 141 -13.18 8.61 9.66
C PHE A 141 -13.68 7.21 9.29
N PHE A 142 -14.76 6.76 9.95
CA PHE A 142 -15.38 5.47 9.68
C PHE A 142 -15.87 5.35 8.24
N GLY A 143 -16.63 6.36 7.77
CA GLY A 143 -17.17 6.40 6.41
C GLY A 143 -16.06 6.41 5.35
N THR A 144 -15.02 7.23 5.55
CA THR A 144 -13.87 7.29 4.63
C THR A 144 -13.11 5.97 4.62
N ALA A 145 -12.87 5.35 5.77
CA ALA A 145 -12.20 4.06 5.88
C ALA A 145 -12.98 2.95 5.17
N TYR A 146 -14.29 2.87 5.42
CA TYR A 146 -15.16 1.88 4.78
C TYR A 146 -15.21 2.08 3.25
N ALA A 147 -15.43 3.31 2.78
CA ALA A 147 -15.45 3.65 1.36
C ALA A 147 -14.11 3.34 0.67
N THR A 148 -12.99 3.69 1.31
CA THR A 148 -11.64 3.37 0.81
C THR A 148 -11.46 1.86 0.69
N GLY A 149 -11.90 1.08 1.68
CA GLY A 149 -11.80 -0.37 1.61
C GLY A 149 -12.65 -0.98 0.50
N LEU A 150 -13.81 -0.40 0.18
CA LEU A 150 -14.58 -0.77 -1.02
C LEU A 150 -13.84 -0.43 -2.31
N LEU A 151 -13.21 0.75 -2.40
CA LEU A 151 -12.39 1.13 -3.57
C LEU A 151 -11.22 0.16 -3.79
N VAL A 152 -10.54 -0.21 -2.71
CA VAL A 152 -9.45 -1.20 -2.77
C VAL A 152 -9.98 -2.56 -3.22
N ALA A 153 -11.13 -2.98 -2.70
CA ALA A 153 -11.78 -4.23 -3.11
C ALA A 153 -12.26 -4.20 -4.58
N LEU A 154 -12.68 -3.04 -5.10
CA LEU A 154 -13.02 -2.85 -6.52
C LEU A 154 -11.79 -3.02 -7.40
N GLY A 155 -10.66 -2.42 -7.03
CA GLY A 155 -9.39 -2.60 -7.76
C GLY A 155 -8.95 -4.07 -7.80
N GLY A 156 -9.07 -4.78 -6.66
CA GLY A 156 -8.81 -6.22 -6.60
C GLY A 156 -9.80 -7.04 -7.44
N ALA A 157 -11.10 -6.76 -7.35
CA ALA A 157 -12.13 -7.46 -8.10
C ALA A 157 -11.99 -7.25 -9.61
N TYR A 158 -11.68 -6.03 -10.06
CA TYR A 158 -11.42 -5.73 -11.47
C TYR A 158 -10.33 -6.64 -12.05
N LYS A 159 -9.28 -6.88 -11.25
CA LYS A 159 -8.13 -7.68 -11.65
C LYS A 159 -8.38 -9.19 -11.53
N ASP A 160 -8.92 -9.62 -10.39
CA ASP A 160 -8.95 -11.03 -10.01
C ASP A 160 -10.26 -11.72 -10.44
N ALA A 161 -11.40 -11.01 -10.48
CA ALA A 161 -12.71 -11.60 -10.77
C ALA A 161 -12.83 -12.23 -12.18
N PRO A 162 -12.20 -11.70 -13.25
CA PRO A 162 -12.20 -12.37 -14.55
C PRO A 162 -11.60 -13.78 -14.53
N PHE A 163 -10.73 -14.09 -13.56
CA PHE A 163 -10.01 -15.37 -13.46
C PHE A 163 -10.52 -16.25 -12.31
N GLU A 164 -10.83 -15.66 -11.15
CA GLU A 164 -11.27 -16.39 -9.94
C GLU A 164 -12.80 -16.40 -9.73
N GLY A 165 -13.54 -15.62 -10.51
CA GLY A 165 -14.96 -15.33 -10.29
C GLY A 165 -15.20 -14.31 -9.18
N PHE A 166 -16.29 -13.54 -9.30
CA PHE A 166 -16.65 -12.54 -8.30
C PHE A 166 -17.28 -13.19 -7.06
N LYS A 167 -16.79 -12.81 -5.87
CA LYS A 167 -17.32 -13.28 -4.58
C LYS A 167 -17.66 -12.09 -3.67
N TRP A 168 -18.96 -11.81 -3.49
CA TRP A 168 -19.44 -10.65 -2.72
C TRP A 168 -18.86 -10.57 -1.30
N LEU A 169 -18.77 -11.70 -0.59
CA LEU A 169 -18.20 -11.72 0.76
C LEU A 169 -16.69 -11.46 0.80
N LYS A 170 -15.95 -11.69 -0.30
CA LYS A 170 -14.53 -11.29 -0.37
C LYS A 170 -14.41 -9.78 -0.59
N PHE A 171 -15.36 -9.18 -1.29
CA PHE A 171 -15.39 -7.76 -1.63
C PHE A 171 -15.55 -6.85 -0.39
N GLN A 172 -16.37 -7.26 0.58
CA GLN A 172 -16.62 -6.46 1.79
C GLN A 172 -15.47 -6.50 2.82
N ARG A 173 -14.51 -7.42 2.69
CA ARG A 173 -13.50 -7.66 3.75
C ARG A 173 -12.63 -6.45 4.02
N SER A 174 -12.07 -5.84 2.98
CA SER A 174 -11.19 -4.68 3.13
C SER A 174 -11.94 -3.48 3.72
N ALA A 175 -13.22 -3.29 3.36
CA ALA A 175 -14.07 -2.24 3.93
C ALA A 175 -14.32 -2.45 5.42
N VAL A 176 -14.67 -3.67 5.84
CA VAL A 176 -14.90 -3.99 7.26
C VAL A 176 -13.60 -3.88 8.07
N VAL A 177 -12.48 -4.41 7.55
CA VAL A 177 -11.18 -4.30 8.23
C VAL A 177 -10.82 -2.84 8.45
N LEU A 178 -10.90 -1.99 7.42
CA LEU A 178 -10.59 -0.58 7.58
C LEU A 178 -11.54 0.15 8.52
N ALA A 179 -12.83 -0.15 8.47
CA ALA A 179 -13.81 0.42 9.40
C ALA A 179 -13.50 0.06 10.87
N VAL A 180 -13.05 -1.17 11.14
CA VAL A 180 -12.63 -1.59 12.50
C VAL A 180 -11.39 -0.85 12.96
N PHE A 181 -10.44 -0.59 12.05
CA PHE A 181 -9.18 0.09 12.38
C PHE A 181 -9.21 1.61 12.18
N SER A 182 -10.32 2.19 11.73
CA SER A 182 -10.49 3.64 11.59
C SER A 182 -10.25 4.45 12.87
N PRO A 183 -10.48 3.92 14.10
CA PRO A 183 -10.13 4.65 15.32
C PRO A 183 -8.65 5.04 15.41
N LEU A 184 -7.73 4.29 14.78
CA LEU A 184 -6.30 4.62 14.79
C LEU A 184 -6.04 6.01 14.21
N PHE A 185 -6.69 6.37 13.10
CA PHE A 185 -6.51 7.70 12.52
C PHE A 185 -7.33 8.77 13.22
N TYR A 186 -8.47 8.41 13.81
CA TYR A 186 -9.29 9.34 14.59
C TYR A 186 -8.56 9.84 15.84
N PHE A 187 -7.95 8.93 16.63
CA PHE A 187 -7.31 9.31 17.90
C PHE A 187 -5.98 10.05 17.75
N VAL A 188 -5.26 9.81 16.66
CA VAL A 188 -4.01 10.54 16.36
C VAL A 188 -4.26 11.86 15.61
N ASN A 189 -5.50 12.12 15.19
CA ASN A 189 -5.85 13.33 14.46
C ASN A 189 -5.80 14.55 15.39
N ASP A 190 -5.16 15.63 14.92
CA ASP A 190 -5.17 16.91 15.63
C ASP A 190 -6.54 17.60 15.43
N PRO A 191 -7.30 17.89 16.50
CA PRO A 191 -8.57 18.61 16.38
C PRO A 191 -8.42 20.05 15.88
N THR A 192 -7.24 20.65 16.03
CA THR A 192 -6.95 22.04 15.63
C THR A 192 -6.53 22.17 14.17
N ASP A 193 -6.00 21.10 13.57
CA ASP A 193 -5.73 21.00 12.13
C ASP A 193 -6.13 19.60 11.61
N PRO A 194 -7.44 19.34 11.41
CA PRO A 194 -7.91 18.02 11.03
C PRO A 194 -7.40 17.58 9.66
N VAL A 195 -7.14 16.28 9.54
CA VAL A 195 -6.71 15.65 8.29
C VAL A 195 -7.75 15.84 7.18
N SER A 196 -7.27 16.06 5.96
CA SER A 196 -8.14 16.11 4.79
C SER A 196 -8.49 14.72 4.28
N ILE A 197 -9.68 14.59 3.68
CA ILE A 197 -10.17 13.32 3.15
C ILE A 197 -9.24 12.75 2.06
N GLY A 198 -8.61 13.61 1.26
CA GLY A 198 -7.67 13.19 0.22
C GLY A 198 -6.49 12.40 0.79
N TYR A 199 -5.92 12.87 1.90
CA TYR A 199 -4.84 12.18 2.61
C TYR A 199 -5.34 10.94 3.34
N LEU A 200 -6.51 11.05 3.98
CA LEU A 200 -7.11 9.96 4.75
C LEU A 200 -7.42 8.74 3.87
N ILE A 201 -7.81 8.93 2.59
CA ILE A 201 -8.00 7.83 1.62
C ILE A 201 -6.69 7.05 1.44
N TYR A 202 -5.56 7.71 1.22
CA TYR A 202 -4.29 7.02 1.03
C TYR A 202 -3.75 6.41 2.31
N MET A 203 -3.92 7.07 3.45
CA MET A 203 -3.58 6.50 4.76
C MET A 203 -4.34 5.19 5.01
N ASN A 204 -5.65 5.16 4.72
CA ASN A 204 -6.46 3.95 4.79
C ASN A 204 -6.01 2.89 3.77
N GLY A 205 -5.66 3.29 2.55
CA GLY A 205 -5.07 2.38 1.56
C GLY A 205 -3.77 1.73 2.06
N GLY A 206 -2.89 2.50 2.71
CA GLY A 206 -1.68 2.01 3.34
C GLY A 206 -1.97 1.05 4.50
N LEU A 207 -2.91 1.43 5.37
CA LEU A 207 -3.33 0.61 6.52
C LEU A 207 -3.92 -0.73 6.10
N GLU A 208 -4.73 -0.73 5.04
CA GLU A 208 -5.31 -1.96 4.48
C GLU A 208 -4.20 -2.87 3.99
N ARG A 209 -3.25 -2.34 3.21
CA ARG A 209 -2.13 -3.11 2.69
C ARG A 209 -1.27 -3.65 3.82
N PHE A 210 -1.01 -2.83 4.84
CA PHE A 210 -0.26 -3.23 6.03
C PHE A 210 -0.92 -4.42 6.74
N ILE A 211 -2.18 -4.29 7.15
CA ILE A 211 -2.88 -5.31 7.95
C ILE A 211 -3.18 -6.57 7.13
N VAL A 212 -3.72 -6.40 5.93
CA VAL A 212 -4.18 -7.53 5.10
C VAL A 212 -2.99 -8.31 4.55
N GLU A 213 -1.93 -7.65 4.06
CA GLU A 213 -0.74 -8.38 3.62
C GLU A 213 -0.02 -9.02 4.80
N TYR A 214 0.00 -8.39 5.98
CA TYR A 214 0.56 -9.03 7.18
C TYR A 214 -0.16 -10.34 7.51
N TYR A 215 -1.48 -10.28 7.62
CA TYR A 215 -2.30 -11.43 7.94
C TYR A 215 -2.14 -12.53 6.88
N LYS A 216 -2.27 -12.19 5.59
CA LYS A 216 -2.14 -13.18 4.51
C LYS A 216 -0.74 -13.78 4.43
N THR A 217 0.30 -12.96 4.55
CA THR A 217 1.70 -13.36 4.30
C THR A 217 2.30 -14.10 5.48
N TYR A 218 2.16 -13.57 6.69
CA TYR A 218 2.89 -14.07 7.86
C TYR A 218 2.05 -14.99 8.75
N ILE A 219 0.74 -14.72 8.87
CA ILE A 219 -0.16 -15.50 9.76
C ILE A 219 -0.77 -16.67 9.01
N GLN A 220 -1.57 -16.39 7.97
CA GLN A 220 -2.19 -17.43 7.16
C GLN A 220 -1.16 -18.16 6.30
N ARG A 221 0.00 -17.53 6.03
CA ARG A 221 1.06 -18.05 5.16
C ARG A 221 0.51 -18.45 3.79
N THR A 222 -0.47 -17.69 3.32
CA THR A 222 -1.10 -17.89 2.02
C THR A 222 -0.05 -17.65 0.97
N MET A 223 0.22 -18.66 0.16
CA MET A 223 1.20 -18.58 -0.90
C MET A 223 0.78 -17.52 -1.92
N SER A 224 1.76 -16.87 -2.56
CA SER A 224 1.52 -15.78 -3.50
C SER A 224 0.70 -16.29 -4.69
N GLY A 225 -0.60 -15.95 -4.74
CA GLY A 225 -1.52 -16.37 -5.80
C GLY A 225 -1.17 -15.86 -7.20
N LYS A 226 -0.11 -15.03 -7.32
CA LYS A 226 0.42 -14.60 -8.60
C LYS A 226 1.15 -15.73 -9.33
N PHE A 227 1.81 -16.63 -8.62
CA PHE A 227 2.58 -17.73 -9.22
C PHE A 227 1.67 -18.91 -9.51
N ARG A 228 1.98 -19.65 -10.58
CA ARG A 228 1.27 -20.88 -10.89
C ARG A 228 1.50 -21.94 -9.78
N PRO A 229 0.48 -22.75 -9.43
CA PRO A 229 0.59 -23.73 -8.34
C PRO A 229 1.62 -24.85 -8.58
N ASP A 230 1.95 -25.12 -9.84
CA ASP A 230 2.87 -26.16 -10.31
C ASP A 230 4.35 -25.74 -10.25
N LEU A 231 4.65 -24.47 -9.94
CA LEU A 231 6.03 -24.01 -9.85
C LEU A 231 6.76 -24.64 -8.65
N GLU A 232 7.89 -25.28 -8.94
CA GLU A 232 8.79 -25.78 -7.92
C GLU A 232 9.31 -24.66 -7.02
N ARG A 233 9.45 -24.99 -5.74
CA ARG A 233 9.85 -24.04 -4.70
C ARG A 233 11.32 -24.25 -4.36
N ILE A 234 12.00 -23.15 -4.11
CA ILE A 234 13.38 -23.16 -3.64
C ILE A 234 13.37 -23.34 -2.12
N GLN A 235 13.58 -24.58 -1.66
CA GLN A 235 13.43 -24.97 -0.26
C GLN A 235 14.28 -24.10 0.69
N ALA A 236 15.51 -23.75 0.31
CA ALA A 236 16.38 -22.89 1.11
C ALA A 236 15.75 -21.53 1.48
N PHE A 237 14.92 -20.96 0.60
CA PHE A 237 14.20 -19.71 0.88
C PHE A 237 12.90 -19.93 1.67
N VAL A 238 12.31 -21.12 1.60
CA VAL A 238 11.20 -21.51 2.49
C VAL A 238 11.68 -21.62 3.93
N ASP A 239 12.86 -22.20 4.14
CA ASP A 239 13.41 -22.45 5.48
C ASP A 239 13.94 -21.18 6.15
N THR A 240 14.42 -20.21 5.37
CA THR A 240 15.11 -19.02 5.89
C THR A 240 14.29 -17.73 5.87
N ARG A 241 13.03 -17.76 5.40
CA ARG A 241 12.20 -16.54 5.27
C ARG A 241 11.68 -15.96 6.57
N GLU A 242 11.66 -16.73 7.67
CA GLU A 242 11.13 -16.27 8.97
C GLU A 242 11.83 -15.01 9.49
N LYS A 243 13.11 -14.82 9.16
CA LYS A 243 13.83 -13.57 9.48
C LYS A 243 13.10 -12.31 8.98
N TYR A 244 12.44 -12.38 7.81
CA TYR A 244 11.69 -11.23 7.29
C TYR A 244 10.44 -10.94 8.12
N HIS A 245 9.81 -11.97 8.69
CA HIS A 245 8.69 -11.80 9.63
C HIS A 245 9.17 -11.14 10.93
N TYR A 246 10.30 -11.56 11.49
CA TYR A 246 10.85 -10.95 12.70
C TYR A 246 11.20 -9.47 12.48
N PHE A 247 11.81 -9.09 11.36
CA PHE A 247 12.03 -7.69 11.04
C PHE A 247 10.71 -6.92 10.85
N ALA A 248 9.69 -7.52 10.25
CA ALA A 248 8.38 -6.89 10.12
C ALA A 248 7.72 -6.66 11.49
N LEU A 249 7.87 -7.61 12.43
CA LEU A 249 7.40 -7.47 13.80
C LEU A 249 8.09 -6.33 14.56
N LEU A 250 9.40 -6.16 14.37
CA LEU A 250 10.13 -5.02 14.96
C LEU A 250 9.59 -3.68 14.45
N ILE A 251 9.28 -3.58 13.15
CA ILE A 251 8.65 -2.37 12.58
C ILE A 251 7.25 -2.16 13.17
N ILE A 252 6.44 -3.22 13.27
CA ILE A 252 5.09 -3.15 13.87
C ILE A 252 5.19 -2.67 15.33
N ALA A 253 6.09 -3.24 16.13
CA ALA A 253 6.29 -2.84 17.52
C ALA A 253 6.72 -1.36 17.62
N GLY A 254 7.65 -0.93 16.75
CA GLY A 254 8.07 0.47 16.66
C GLY A 254 6.91 1.41 16.31
N LEU A 255 6.01 1.00 15.40
CA LEU A 255 4.81 1.78 15.06
C LEU A 255 3.80 1.85 16.20
N VAL A 256 3.64 0.78 16.97
CA VAL A 256 2.78 0.81 18.17
C VAL A 256 3.33 1.78 19.20
N VAL A 257 4.64 1.76 19.47
CA VAL A 257 5.29 2.72 20.37
C VAL A 257 5.13 4.15 19.85
N LEU A 258 5.38 4.37 18.55
CA LEU A 258 5.20 5.68 17.91
C LEU A 258 3.76 6.18 18.06
N TYR A 259 2.78 5.32 17.77
CA TYR A 259 1.37 5.64 17.90
C TYR A 259 1.01 6.05 19.33
N LEU A 260 1.38 5.23 20.32
CA LEU A 260 1.10 5.48 21.74
C LEU A 260 1.72 6.80 22.23
N ASN A 261 2.91 7.14 21.75
CA ASN A 261 3.55 8.42 22.05
C ASN A 261 2.82 9.60 21.41
N GLU A 262 2.37 9.48 20.16
CA GLU A 262 1.65 10.54 19.46
C GLU A 262 0.25 10.80 20.05
N ILE A 263 -0.41 9.78 20.61
CA ILE A 263 -1.66 9.95 21.38
C ILE A 263 -1.44 10.24 22.87
N GLN A 264 -0.19 10.54 23.27
CA GLN A 264 0.19 10.98 24.61
C GLN A 264 -0.12 9.98 25.74
N ILE A 265 -0.08 8.68 25.45
CA ILE A 265 -0.23 7.62 26.47
C ILE A 265 1.11 7.30 27.15
N ILE A 266 2.24 7.45 26.44
CA ILE A 266 3.60 7.16 26.94
C ILE A 266 4.60 8.26 26.60
#